data_AF-A0A4S8HXK6-F1
#
_entry.id   AF-A0A4S8HXK6-F1
#
_cell.length_a   1.000
_cell.length_b   1.000
_cell.length_c   1.000
_cell.angle_alpha   90.00
_cell.angle_beta   90.00
_cell.angle_gamma   90.00
#
_symmetry.space_group_name_H-M   'P 1'
#
loop_
_entity.id
_entity.type
_entity.pdbx_description
1 polymer ?
#
loop_
_entity_poly.entity_id
_entity_poly.type
_entity_poly.pdbx_seq_one_letter_code
_entity_poly.pdbx_strand_id
1 'polypeptide(L)'
;MTFKFNNWTKALLVFICLIASVYGFMIKLPSGFRRYDKELHAAFYFLAAGFLNVLFTNGKLTRHILIFIILYVFSISIEHAQAYSNRFFRVRIHGRYDPEDVKYNLRGLIAYSVLWITYRLSLTAYYKLTPRETASKQG
;
A
#
# COMPACT_ATOMS: atom_id res chain seq x y z
N MET A 1 1.66 14.52 -15.17
CA MET A 1 0.69 15.34 -14.42
C MET A 1 1.17 15.45 -12.98
N THR A 2 1.63 16.63 -12.55
CA THR A 2 2.28 16.81 -11.23
C THR A 2 1.25 17.33 -10.24
N PHE A 3 0.53 16.44 -9.56
CA PHE A 3 -0.39 16.84 -8.50
C PHE A 3 0.39 17.36 -7.28
N LYS A 4 0.46 18.68 -7.12
CA LYS A 4 1.08 19.33 -5.95
C LYS A 4 0.06 19.47 -4.82
N PHE A 5 -0.12 18.40 -4.04
CA PHE A 5 -0.86 18.49 -2.78
C PHE A 5 0.01 19.11 -1.68
N ASN A 6 -0.58 20.00 -0.86
CA ASN A 6 0.03 20.44 0.39
C ASN A 6 0.19 19.23 1.34
N ASN A 7 1.22 19.24 2.19
CA ASN A 7 1.49 18.20 3.18
C ASN A 7 0.29 17.95 4.10
N TRP A 8 -0.43 19.00 4.50
CA TRP A 8 -1.66 18.89 5.29
C TRP A 8 -2.76 18.13 4.54
N THR A 9 -2.95 18.42 3.26
CA THR A 9 -3.92 17.70 2.42
C THR A 9 -3.54 16.24 2.29
N LYS A 10 -2.26 15.92 2.06
CA LYS A 10 -1.78 14.53 2.01
C LYS A 10 -2.02 13.80 3.31
N ALA A 11 -1.73 14.44 4.44
CA ALA A 11 -1.95 13.88 5.77
C ALA A 11 -3.43 13.60 6.03
N LEU A 12 -4.32 14.56 5.72
CA LEU A 12 -5.77 14.39 5.84
C LEU A 12 -6.28 13.24 4.96
N LEU A 13 -5.81 13.14 3.72
CA LEU A 13 -6.18 12.07 2.79
C LEU A 13 -5.78 10.70 3.35
N VAL A 14 -4.53 10.57 3.82
CA VAL A 14 -4.04 9.34 4.46
C VAL A 14 -4.86 9.00 5.70
N PHE A 15 -5.20 9.99 6.53
CA PHE A 15 -5.99 9.78 7.73
C PHE A 15 -7.39 9.25 7.43
N ILE A 16 -8.08 9.83 6.45
CA ILE A 16 -9.40 9.35 6.00
C ILE A 16 -9.28 7.92 5.45
N CYS A 17 -8.30 7.66 4.60
CA CYS A 17 -8.05 6.32 4.06
C CYS A 17 -7.72 5.32 5.17
N LEU A 18 -6.96 5.71 6.19
CA LEU A 18 -6.62 4.86 7.33
C LEU A 18 -7.86 4.47 8.12
N ILE A 19 -8.74 5.43 8.45
CA ILE A 19 -10.01 5.14 9.14
C ILE A 19 -10.86 4.18 8.30
N ALA A 20 -11.04 4.48 7.01
CA ALA A 20 -11.81 3.63 6.11
C ALA A 20 -11.24 2.21 6.00
N SER A 21 -9.90 2.10 5.99
CA SER A 21 -9.20 0.81 5.95
C SER A 21 -9.44 0.02 7.22
N VAL A 22 -9.20 0.61 8.40
CA VAL A 22 -9.43 -0.04 9.69
C VAL A 22 -10.88 -0.52 9.77
N TYR A 23 -11.85 0.32 9.42
CA TYR A 23 -13.26 -0.04 9.41
C TYR A 23 -13.56 -1.20 8.45
N GLY A 24 -13.00 -1.15 7.23
CA GLY A 24 -13.14 -2.21 6.22
C GLY A 24 -12.61 -3.57 6.70
N PHE A 25 -11.43 -3.61 7.31
CA PHE A 25 -10.85 -4.85 7.84
C PHE A 25 -11.61 -5.38 9.06
N MET A 26 -12.23 -4.53 9.89
CA MET A 26 -13.01 -5.01 11.04
C MET A 26 -14.35 -5.64 10.63
N ILE A 27 -14.89 -5.27 9.47
CA ILE A 27 -16.18 -5.78 9.00
C ILE A 27 -16.01 -7.13 8.29
N LYS A 28 -16.88 -8.07 8.63
CA LYS A 28 -16.90 -9.37 7.98
C LYS A 28 -17.33 -9.25 6.52
N LEU A 29 -16.55 -9.87 5.63
CA LEU A 29 -16.79 -9.84 4.20
C LEU A 29 -18.17 -10.48 3.84
N PRO A 30 -18.93 -9.88 2.91
CA PRO A 30 -20.16 -10.48 2.38
C PRO A 30 -19.90 -11.86 1.78
N SER A 31 -20.86 -12.78 1.89
CA SER A 31 -20.69 -14.20 1.55
C SER A 31 -20.14 -14.45 0.15
N GLY A 32 -20.58 -13.69 -0.85
CA GLY A 32 -20.13 -13.82 -2.25
C GLY A 32 -18.65 -13.52 -2.47
N PHE A 33 -18.03 -12.73 -1.59
CA PHE A 33 -16.62 -12.33 -1.72
C PHE A 33 -15.67 -13.17 -0.87
N ARG A 34 -16.17 -14.00 0.06
CA ARG A 34 -15.32 -14.74 1.01
C ARG A 34 -14.32 -15.69 0.35
N ARG A 35 -14.62 -16.17 -0.85
CA ARG A 35 -13.68 -16.98 -1.63
C ARG A 35 -12.46 -16.20 -2.14
N TYR A 36 -12.54 -14.87 -2.14
CA TYR A 36 -11.51 -13.95 -2.63
C TYR A 36 -10.88 -13.11 -1.52
N ASP A 37 -11.14 -13.44 -0.25
CA ASP A 37 -10.74 -12.63 0.90
C ASP A 37 -9.23 -12.34 0.90
N LYS A 38 -8.45 -13.38 0.64
CA LYS A 38 -6.99 -13.34 0.58
C LYS A 38 -6.48 -12.52 -0.62
N GLU A 39 -7.11 -12.65 -1.77
CA GLU A 39 -6.80 -11.84 -2.96
C GLU A 39 -7.14 -10.37 -2.73
N LEU A 40 -8.24 -10.07 -2.03
CA LEU A 40 -8.63 -8.71 -1.67
C LEU A 40 -7.65 -8.09 -0.67
N HIS A 41 -7.18 -8.87 0.30
CA HIS A 41 -6.10 -8.49 1.21
C HIS A 41 -4.82 -8.13 0.44
N ALA A 42 -4.36 -9.00 -0.46
CA ALA A 42 -3.22 -8.72 -1.32
C ALA A 42 -3.43 -7.47 -2.20
N ALA A 43 -4.61 -7.34 -2.82
CA ALA A 43 -4.95 -6.18 -3.66
C ALA A 43 -4.98 -4.89 -2.86
N PHE A 44 -5.53 -4.89 -1.65
CA PHE A 44 -5.55 -3.74 -0.76
C PHE A 44 -4.13 -3.27 -0.45
N TYR A 45 -3.23 -4.16 -0.03
CA TYR A 45 -1.85 -3.78 0.30
C TYR A 45 -1.04 -3.35 -0.91
N PHE A 46 -1.28 -3.95 -2.08
CA PHE A 46 -0.71 -3.49 -3.35
C PHE A 46 -1.13 -2.05 -3.67
N LEU A 47 -2.43 -1.75 -3.60
CA LEU A 47 -2.97 -0.42 -3.90
C LEU A 47 -2.56 0.61 -2.84
N ALA A 48 -2.54 0.23 -1.56
CA ALA A 48 -2.09 1.09 -0.47
C ALA A 48 -0.60 1.46 -0.63
N ALA A 49 0.24 0.49 -0.97
CA ALA A 49 1.65 0.74 -1.29
C ALA A 49 1.77 1.70 -2.48
N GLY A 50 1.00 1.49 -3.54
CA GLY A 50 0.92 2.38 -4.71
C GLY A 50 0.54 3.81 -4.36
N PHE A 51 -0.56 3.97 -3.66
CA PHE A 51 -1.09 5.24 -3.24
C PHE A 51 -0.08 6.04 -2.40
N LEU A 52 0.49 5.41 -1.36
CA LEU A 52 1.48 6.07 -0.51
C LEU A 52 2.78 6.37 -1.26
N ASN A 53 3.19 5.50 -2.19
CA ASN A 53 4.39 5.73 -2.98
C ASN A 53 4.24 6.95 -3.89
N VAL A 54 3.10 7.09 -4.56
CA VAL A 54 2.78 8.26 -5.39
C VAL A 54 2.77 9.54 -4.56
N LEU A 55 2.23 9.50 -3.34
CA LEU A 55 2.12 10.69 -2.50
C LEU A 55 3.45 11.14 -1.86
N PHE A 56 4.30 10.20 -1.43
CA PHE A 56 5.40 10.52 -0.52
C PHE A 56 6.80 10.18 -1.02
N THR A 57 6.99 9.22 -1.93
CA THR A 57 8.37 8.78 -2.25
C THR A 57 9.15 9.80 -3.06
N ASN A 58 8.51 10.51 -3.99
CA ASN A 58 9.19 11.30 -5.02
C ASN A 58 10.32 10.49 -5.71
N GLY A 59 10.13 9.17 -5.86
CA GLY A 59 11.12 8.27 -6.45
C GLY A 59 12.30 7.87 -5.56
N LYS A 60 12.31 8.25 -4.27
CA LYS A 60 13.37 7.88 -3.31
C LYS A 60 13.15 6.48 -2.74
N LEU A 61 14.16 5.61 -2.86
CA LEU A 61 14.11 4.23 -2.36
C LEU A 61 13.93 4.13 -0.84
N THR A 62 14.58 5.01 -0.07
CA THR A 62 14.46 5.00 1.40
C THR A 62 13.01 5.21 1.87
N ARG A 63 12.27 6.08 1.18
CA ARG A 63 10.84 6.31 1.47
C ARG A 63 9.97 5.13 1.04
N HIS A 64 10.33 4.46 -0.06
CA HIS A 64 9.64 3.23 -0.49
C HIS A 64 9.78 2.13 0.57
N ILE A 65 11.01 1.90 1.06
CA ILE A 65 11.30 0.93 2.13
C ILE A 65 10.53 1.28 3.41
N LEU A 66 10.51 2.56 3.80
CA LEU A 66 9.77 3.00 4.98
C LEU A 66 8.26 2.72 4.85
N ILE A 67 7.66 3.03 3.70
CA ILE A 67 6.24 2.74 3.43
C ILE A 67 5.98 1.23 3.50
N PHE A 68 6.85 0.42 2.90
CA PHE A 68 6.73 -1.04 2.95
C PHE A 68 6.70 -1.55 4.39
N ILE A 69 7.66 -1.11 5.23
CA ILE A 69 7.75 -1.54 6.63
C ILE A 69 6.51 -1.11 7.42
N ILE A 70 6.08 0.15 7.27
CA ILE A 70 4.89 0.66 7.97
C ILE A 70 3.65 -0.16 7.59
N LEU A 71 3.43 -0.42 6.30
CA LEU A 71 2.29 -1.21 5.85
C LEU A 71 2.40 -2.67 6.33
N TYR A 72 3.58 -3.26 6.31
CA TYR A 72 3.76 -4.63 6.80
C TYR A 72 3.48 -4.75 8.30
N VAL A 73 3.93 -3.79 9.11
CA VAL A 73 3.59 -3.73 10.55
C VAL A 73 2.09 -3.53 10.75
N PHE A 74 1.46 -2.65 9.95
CA PHE A 74 0.01 -2.45 9.98
C PHE A 74 -0.76 -3.74 9.65
N SER A 75 -0.27 -4.55 8.69
CA SER A 75 -0.82 -5.86 8.35
C SER A 75 -0.83 -6.83 9.51
N ILE A 76 0.25 -6.91 10.28
CA ILE A 76 0.30 -7.78 11.46
C ILE A 76 -0.62 -7.22 12.57
N SER A 77 -0.66 -5.90 12.69
CA SER A 77 -1.42 -5.20 13.74
C SER A 77 -2.92 -5.34 13.55
N ILE A 78 -3.42 -5.29 12.30
CA ILE A 78 -4.85 -5.37 12.02
C ILE A 78 -5.41 -6.77 12.31
N GLU A 79 -4.65 -7.82 12.01
CA GLU A 79 -5.00 -9.21 12.38
C GLU A 79 -5.06 -9.40 13.90
N HIS A 80 -4.10 -8.81 14.63
CA HIS A 80 -4.15 -8.80 16.09
C HIS A 80 -5.38 -8.04 16.61
N ALA A 81 -5.72 -6.91 15.99
CA ALA A 81 -6.90 -6.13 16.36
C ALA A 81 -8.20 -6.90 16.10
N GLN A 82 -8.32 -7.62 14.98
CA GLN A 82 -9.45 -8.51 14.70
C GLN A 82 -9.57 -9.60 15.76
N ALA A 83 -8.47 -10.31 16.05
CA ALA A 83 -8.44 -11.36 17.08
C ALA A 83 -8.79 -10.81 18.48
N TYR A 84 -8.29 -9.63 18.83
CA TYR A 84 -8.58 -8.96 20.10
C TYR A 84 -10.03 -8.48 20.20
N SER A 85 -10.59 -7.94 19.11
CA SER A 85 -11.98 -7.45 19.09
C SER A 85 -12.99 -8.54 19.47
N ASN A 86 -12.75 -9.79 19.04
CA ASN A 86 -13.56 -10.94 19.44
C ASN A 86 -13.54 -11.20 20.95
N ARG A 87 -12.41 -10.95 21.61
CA ARG A 87 -12.27 -11.09 23.06
C ARG A 87 -12.96 -9.94 23.80
N PHE A 88 -12.83 -8.72 23.29
CA PHE A 88 -13.37 -7.51 23.91
C PHE A 88 -14.91 -7.47 23.83
N PHE A 89 -15.48 -7.68 22.64
CA PHE A 89 -16.92 -7.59 22.42
C PHE A 89 -17.68 -8.87 22.80
N ARG A 90 -16.98 -9.96 23.16
CA ARG A 90 -17.53 -11.30 23.46
C ARG A 90 -18.47 -11.86 22.38
N VAL A 91 -18.47 -11.25 21.20
CA VAL A 91 -19.17 -11.66 19.99
C VAL A 91 -18.09 -11.84 18.93
N ARG A 92 -18.19 -12.91 18.12
CA ARG A 92 -17.29 -13.09 16.97
C ARG A 92 -17.66 -12.09 15.87
N ILE A 93 -17.09 -10.90 15.94
CA ILE A 93 -17.18 -9.89 14.90
C ILE A 93 -16.30 -10.30 13.71
N HIS A 94 -15.16 -10.95 13.97
CA HIS A 94 -14.24 -11.45 12.95
C HIS A 94 -13.69 -12.86 13.26
N GLY A 95 -12.89 -13.42 12.33
CA GLY A 95 -12.16 -14.69 12.50
C GLY A 95 -11.08 -14.66 13.59
N ARG A 96 -10.41 -15.79 13.82
CA ARG A 96 -9.18 -15.84 14.62
C ARG A 96 -8.04 -15.21 13.80
N TYR A 97 -6.95 -14.85 14.46
CA TYR A 97 -5.72 -14.43 13.76
C TYR A 97 -5.36 -15.46 12.68
N ASP A 98 -5.27 -15.03 11.42
CA ASP A 98 -4.89 -15.88 10.30
C ASP A 98 -3.50 -15.46 9.74
N PRO A 99 -2.44 -16.27 9.94
CA PRO A 99 -1.14 -15.96 9.38
C PRO A 99 -1.13 -15.99 7.84
N GLU A 100 -2.09 -16.66 7.19
CA GLU A 100 -2.23 -16.60 5.74
C GLU A 100 -2.63 -15.20 5.26
N ASP A 101 -3.45 -14.46 6.01
CA ASP A 101 -3.84 -13.10 5.63
C ASP A 101 -2.63 -12.16 5.64
N VAL A 102 -1.76 -12.27 6.65
CA VAL A 102 -0.46 -11.57 6.68
C VAL A 102 0.41 -11.94 5.48
N LYS A 103 0.44 -13.22 5.09
CA LYS A 103 1.21 -13.69 3.93
C LYS A 103 0.67 -13.11 2.62
N TYR A 104 -0.65 -13.03 2.43
CA TYR A 104 -1.24 -12.43 1.24
C TYR A 104 -1.07 -10.91 1.21
N ASN A 105 -1.18 -10.24 2.35
CA ASN A 105 -0.83 -8.83 2.50
C ASN A 105 0.63 -8.57 2.07
N LEU A 106 1.57 -9.39 2.54
CA LEU A 106 2.98 -9.32 2.16
C LEU A 106 3.18 -9.57 0.65
N ARG A 107 2.46 -10.53 0.05
CA ARG A 107 2.50 -10.75 -1.41
C ARG A 107 2.07 -9.51 -2.18
N GLY A 108 1.02 -8.83 -1.73
CA GLY A 108 0.57 -7.55 -2.31
C GLY A 108 1.66 -6.47 -2.26
N LEU A 109 2.30 -6.32 -1.09
CA LEU A 109 3.42 -5.40 -0.91
C LEU A 109 4.60 -5.72 -1.83
N ILE A 110 5.02 -6.99 -1.88
CA ILE A 110 6.13 -7.45 -2.74
C ILE A 110 5.80 -7.21 -4.21
N ALA A 111 4.59 -7.57 -4.64
CA ALA A 111 4.16 -7.37 -6.02
C ALA A 111 4.23 -5.90 -6.44
N TYR A 112 3.81 -4.97 -5.56
CA TYR A 112 3.96 -3.55 -5.81
C TYR A 112 5.43 -3.11 -5.84
N SER A 113 6.24 -3.58 -4.90
CA SER A 113 7.67 -3.26 -4.85
C SER A 113 8.41 -3.70 -6.11
N VAL A 114 8.13 -4.90 -6.63
CA VAL A 114 8.67 -5.38 -7.91
C VAL A 114 8.30 -4.43 -9.04
N LEU A 115 7.00 -4.12 -9.18
CA LEU A 115 6.51 -3.19 -10.20
C LEU A 115 7.19 -1.81 -10.10
N TRP A 116 7.29 -1.26 -8.89
CA TRP A 116 7.89 0.04 -8.64
C TRP A 116 9.38 0.06 -8.99
N ILE A 117 10.15 -0.95 -8.56
CA ILE A 117 11.58 -1.05 -8.87
C ILE A 117 11.78 -1.16 -10.37
N THR A 118 11.05 -2.05 -11.05
CA THR A 118 11.13 -2.21 -12.52
C THR A 118 10.82 -0.89 -13.23
N TYR A 119 9.74 -0.20 -12.83
CA TYR A 119 9.40 1.11 -13.39
C TYR A 119 10.53 2.14 -13.19
N ARG A 120 11.10 2.22 -11.99
CA ARG A 120 12.18 3.17 -11.68
C ARG A 120 13.47 2.87 -12.45
N LEU A 121 13.85 1.59 -12.57
CA LEU A 121 15.00 1.18 -13.36
C LEU A 121 14.81 1.51 -14.84
N SER A 122 13.66 1.18 -15.42
CA SER A 122 13.32 1.51 -16.80
C SER A 122 13.36 3.01 -17.06
N LEU A 123 12.81 3.81 -16.13
CA LEU A 123 12.82 5.27 -16.25
C LEU A 123 14.24 5.85 -16.18
N THR A 124 15.08 5.35 -15.27
CA THR A 124 16.49 5.74 -15.18
C THR A 124 17.27 5.33 -16.42
N ALA A 125 17.05 4.12 -16.94
CA ALA A 125 17.67 3.66 -18.19
C ALA A 125 17.26 4.55 -19.36
N TYR A 126 15.97 4.86 -19.50
CA TYR A 126 15.45 5.77 -20.52
C TYR A 126 16.16 7.13 -20.46
N TYR A 127 16.17 7.80 -19.31
CA TYR A 127 16.81 9.12 -19.19
C TYR A 127 18.33 9.11 -19.40
N LYS A 128 18.99 7.97 -19.20
CA LYS A 128 20.42 7.81 -19.50
C LYS A 128 20.67 7.58 -21.00
N LEU A 129 19.76 6.89 -21.67
CA LEU A 129 19.89 6.50 -23.08
C LEU A 129 19.38 7.57 -24.05
N THR A 130 18.45 8.44 -23.65
CA THR A 130 18.01 9.57 -24.46
C THR A 130 19.02 10.73 -24.29
N PRO A 131 19.91 10.99 -25.27
CA PRO A 131 20.82 12.13 -25.19
C PRO A 131 19.99 13.41 -25.18
N ARG A 132 20.44 14.43 -24.44
CA ARG A 132 19.81 15.76 -24.47
C ARG A 132 19.96 16.39 -25.87
N GLU A 133 19.05 16.07 -26.79
CA GLU A 133 18.87 16.81 -28.06
C GLU A 133 18.49 18.29 -27.84
N THR A 134 18.26 18.71 -26.59
CA THR A 134 17.89 20.08 -26.22
C THR A 134 19.06 21.03 -25.97
N ALA A 135 20.33 20.56 -26.04
CA ALA A 135 21.49 21.44 -25.87
C ALA A 135 22.03 22.06 -27.18
N SER A 136 21.55 21.67 -28.37
CA SER A 136 22.08 22.14 -29.66
C SER A 136 21.16 23.07 -30.46
N LYS A 137 20.01 23.50 -29.91
CA LYS A 137 19.07 24.42 -30.58
C LYS A 137 19.04 25.85 -30.01
N GLN A 138 20.05 26.23 -29.23
CA GLN A 138 20.18 27.58 -28.64
C GLN A 138 21.59 28.18 -28.80
N GLY A 139 22.40 27.64 -29.72
CA GLY A 139 23.69 28.22 -30.12
C GLY A 139 23.54 29.06 -31.37
#